data_AF-A0A1M5I9J8-F1
#
_entry.id   AF-A0A1M5I9J8-F1
#
_cell.length_a   1.000
_cell.length_b   1.000
_cell.length_c   1.000
_cell.angle_alpha   90.00
_cell.angle_beta   90.00
_cell.angle_gamma   90.00
#
_symmetry.space_group_name_H-M   'P 1'
#
loop_
_entity.id
_entity.type
_entity.pdbx_description
1 polymer ?
#
loop_
_entity_poly.entity_id
_entity_poly.type
_entity_poly.pdbx_seq_one_letter_code
_entity_poly.pdbx_strand_id
1 'polypeptide(L)'
;MRVATTSEIIEQLDAIDIKNLLNRMELYTRDRFYDKSDRNKKGFQFQDFCQRTLTKACDGTRKWKPDNCSFEKFIFWALKSDLDSFFKQLKREDDNSDENPQSEYIINIPNYSNEEPSKDHNYEKIDDEVKLQQWIKQLEDQGADKEEIEMFECFANGIDKPKDIADLLDKPIDVIYTISRRLRRKKIKFNEKWTSLKKQ
;
A
#
# COMPACT_ATOMS: atom_id res chain seq x y z
N MET A 1 25.14 -24.27 -12.36
CA MET A 1 23.68 -24.00 -12.46
C MET A 1 23.45 -23.04 -13.59
N ARG A 2 22.58 -23.42 -14.52
CA ARG A 2 22.24 -22.66 -15.72
C ARG A 2 21.43 -21.43 -15.33
N VAL A 3 21.76 -20.29 -15.92
CA VAL A 3 20.97 -19.06 -15.81
C VAL A 3 20.06 -19.00 -17.03
N ALA A 4 18.79 -18.67 -16.84
CA ALA A 4 17.84 -18.51 -17.93
C ALA A 4 18.23 -17.32 -18.81
N THR A 5 18.05 -17.47 -20.11
CA THR A 5 18.18 -16.40 -21.09
C THR A 5 16.92 -15.52 -21.11
N THR A 6 17.01 -14.31 -21.66
CA THR A 6 15.86 -13.42 -21.81
C THR A 6 14.74 -14.07 -22.64
N SER A 7 15.10 -14.84 -23.67
CA SER A 7 14.13 -15.58 -24.50
C SER A 7 13.35 -16.61 -23.68
N GLU A 8 14.00 -17.36 -22.80
CA GLU A 8 13.33 -18.33 -21.93
C GLU A 8 12.39 -17.65 -20.93
N ILE A 9 12.73 -16.44 -20.46
CA ILE A 9 11.86 -15.65 -19.58
C ILE A 9 10.61 -15.18 -20.34
N ILE A 10 10.78 -14.72 -21.59
CA ILE A 10 9.66 -14.31 -22.45
C ILE A 10 8.74 -15.50 -22.72
N GLU A 11 9.29 -16.67 -23.08
CA GLU A 11 8.50 -17.89 -23.29
C GLU A 11 7.67 -18.26 -22.04
N GLN A 12 8.24 -18.11 -20.84
CA GLN A 12 7.49 -18.35 -19.61
C GLN A 12 6.41 -17.29 -19.37
N LEU A 13 6.66 -16.03 -19.69
CA LEU A 13 5.67 -14.96 -19.57
C LEU A 13 4.51 -15.17 -20.54
N ASP A 14 4.78 -15.59 -21.77
CA ASP A 14 3.75 -15.90 -22.78
C ASP A 14 2.93 -17.14 -22.42
N ALA A 15 3.54 -18.11 -21.75
CA ALA A 15 2.87 -19.33 -21.32
C ALA A 15 1.98 -19.14 -20.07
N ILE A 16 2.21 -18.08 -19.29
CA ILE A 16 1.51 -17.83 -18.03
C ILE A 16 0.40 -16.80 -18.22
N ASP A 17 -0.69 -16.95 -17.48
CA ASP A 17 -1.67 -15.87 -17.33
C ASP A 17 -1.04 -14.72 -16.52
N ILE A 18 -0.46 -13.75 -17.26
CA ILE A 18 0.22 -12.58 -16.70
C ILE A 18 -0.73 -11.78 -15.79
N LYS A 19 -2.02 -11.69 -16.14
CA LYS A 19 -3.01 -10.95 -15.33
C LYS A 19 -3.19 -11.62 -13.97
N ASN A 20 -3.30 -12.95 -13.95
CA ASN A 20 -3.38 -13.71 -12.71
C ASN A 20 -2.07 -13.63 -11.90
N LEU A 21 -0.91 -13.66 -12.56
CA LEU A 21 0.38 -13.46 -11.90
C LEU A 21 0.45 -12.08 -11.22
N LEU A 22 0.12 -11.01 -11.93
CA LEU A 22 0.10 -9.65 -11.40
C LEU A 22 -0.87 -9.50 -10.22
N ASN A 23 -2.08 -10.04 -10.33
CA ASN A 23 -3.05 -10.03 -9.23
C ASN A 23 -2.49 -10.71 -7.97
N ARG A 24 -1.84 -11.88 -8.11
CA ARG A 24 -1.23 -12.57 -6.97
C ARG A 24 -0.04 -11.79 -6.39
N MET A 25 0.78 -11.16 -7.24
CA MET A 25 1.89 -10.32 -6.81
C MET A 25 1.40 -9.08 -6.04
N GLU A 26 0.34 -8.43 -6.52
CA GLU A 26 -0.26 -7.27 -5.86
C GLU A 26 -0.85 -7.67 -4.51
N LEU A 27 -1.62 -8.76 -4.45
CA LEU A 27 -2.15 -9.29 -3.19
C LEU A 27 -1.04 -9.59 -2.18
N TYR A 28 0.03 -10.27 -2.62
CA TYR A 28 1.19 -10.56 -1.79
C TYR A 28 1.88 -9.29 -1.29
N THR A 29 2.01 -8.29 -2.15
CA THR A 29 2.59 -6.99 -1.79
C THR A 29 1.71 -6.30 -0.76
N ARG A 30 0.41 -6.18 -1.01
CA ARG A 30 -0.55 -5.53 -0.12
C ARG A 30 -0.60 -6.16 1.27
N ASP A 31 -0.53 -7.49 1.36
CA ASP A 31 -0.53 -8.22 2.64
C ASP A 31 0.76 -8.01 3.45
N ARG A 32 1.85 -7.60 2.79
CA ARG A 32 3.13 -7.30 3.45
C ARG A 32 3.18 -5.91 4.08
N PHE A 33 2.34 -4.98 3.62
CA PHE A 33 2.25 -3.65 4.22
C PHE A 33 1.30 -3.71 5.43
N TYR A 34 1.82 -3.41 6.62
CA TYR A 34 1.02 -3.35 7.85
C TYR A 34 -0.03 -2.25 7.79
N ASP A 35 0.32 -1.12 7.18
CA ASP A 35 -0.59 -0.01 6.90
C ASP A 35 -0.80 0.10 5.39
N LYS A 36 -2.07 0.11 4.98
CA LYS A 36 -2.48 0.21 3.57
C LYS A 36 -2.52 1.65 3.08
N SER A 37 -2.35 2.63 3.97
CA SER A 37 -2.22 4.05 3.64
C SER A 37 -0.96 4.34 2.81
N ASP A 38 -0.97 5.44 2.07
CA ASP A 38 0.14 5.82 1.19
C ASP A 38 1.38 6.36 1.94
N ARG A 39 1.25 6.68 3.24
CA ARG A 39 2.36 7.20 4.05
C ARG A 39 3.57 6.28 4.04
N ASN A 40 3.34 4.97 4.12
CA ASN A 40 4.41 3.97 4.20
C ASN A 40 4.92 3.50 2.84
N LYS A 41 4.37 4.03 1.74
CA LYS A 41 4.75 3.63 0.38
C LYS A 41 5.64 4.65 -0.32
N LYS A 42 5.92 5.81 0.29
CA LYS A 42 6.73 6.90 -0.31
C LYS A 42 6.26 7.28 -1.73
N GLY A 43 4.95 7.32 -1.93
CA GLY A 43 4.34 7.62 -3.24
C GLY A 43 4.31 6.45 -4.23
N PHE A 44 4.84 5.27 -3.89
CA PHE A 44 4.68 4.08 -4.72
C PHE A 44 3.29 3.45 -4.55
N GLN A 45 2.76 2.94 -5.65
CA GLN A 45 1.60 2.05 -5.68
C GLN A 45 2.05 0.59 -5.52
N PHE A 46 1.14 -0.31 -5.12
CA PHE A 46 1.47 -1.74 -4.98
C PHE A 46 1.91 -2.37 -6.31
N GLN A 47 1.33 -1.89 -7.40
CA GLN A 47 1.65 -2.29 -8.76
C GLN A 47 3.09 -1.92 -9.15
N ASP A 48 3.63 -0.81 -8.62
CA ASP A 48 5.00 -0.38 -8.92
C ASP A 48 6.04 -1.40 -8.43
N PHE A 49 5.80 -2.00 -7.27
CA PHE A 49 6.66 -3.09 -6.77
C PHE A 49 6.63 -4.29 -7.71
N CYS A 50 5.44 -4.64 -8.21
CA CYS A 50 5.26 -5.76 -9.13
C CYS A 50 5.98 -5.51 -10.46
N GLN A 51 5.75 -4.34 -11.06
CA GLN A 51 6.38 -3.93 -12.30
C GLN A 51 7.91 -3.89 -12.18
N ARG A 52 8.45 -3.27 -11.11
CA ARG A 52 9.90 -3.23 -10.88
C ARG A 52 10.51 -4.62 -10.77
N THR A 53 9.84 -5.55 -10.09
CA THR A 53 10.34 -6.93 -9.99
C THR A 53 10.34 -7.63 -11.36
N LEU A 54 9.28 -7.47 -12.16
CA LEU A 54 9.21 -8.05 -13.50
C LEU A 54 10.24 -7.45 -14.45
N THR A 55 10.40 -6.12 -14.46
CA THR A 55 11.43 -5.45 -15.26
C THR A 55 12.82 -5.98 -14.91
N LYS A 56 13.14 -6.11 -13.62
CA LYS A 56 14.42 -6.70 -13.17
C LYS A 56 14.61 -8.15 -13.59
N ALA A 57 13.53 -8.91 -13.76
CA ALA A 57 13.60 -10.27 -14.27
C ALA A 57 13.91 -10.26 -15.78
N CYS A 58 13.25 -9.41 -16.54
CA CYS A 58 13.42 -9.29 -18.00
C CYS A 58 14.77 -8.67 -18.41
N ASP A 59 15.25 -7.67 -17.68
CA ASP A 59 16.52 -6.98 -17.96
C ASP A 59 17.76 -7.76 -17.48
N GLY A 60 17.57 -8.87 -16.78
CA GLY A 60 18.64 -9.74 -16.28
C GLY A 60 19.30 -9.28 -14.97
N THR A 61 18.83 -8.20 -14.35
CA THR A 61 19.25 -7.77 -13.01
C THR A 61 18.99 -8.86 -11.96
N ARG A 62 17.88 -9.58 -12.11
CA ARG A 62 17.53 -10.78 -11.35
C ARG A 62 17.69 -12.00 -12.25
N LYS A 63 18.66 -12.84 -11.92
CA LYS A 63 18.99 -14.04 -12.70
C LYS A 63 18.14 -15.23 -12.25
N TRP A 64 17.19 -15.64 -13.07
CA TRP A 64 16.44 -16.87 -12.85
C TRP A 64 17.33 -18.10 -13.14
N LYS A 65 17.25 -19.11 -12.28
CA LYS A 65 17.90 -20.40 -12.44
C LYS A 65 16.81 -21.47 -12.50
N PRO A 66 16.46 -21.98 -13.68
CA PRO A 66 15.38 -22.97 -13.85
C PRO A 66 15.64 -24.24 -13.03
N ASP A 67 16.91 -24.63 -12.90
CA ASP A 67 17.36 -25.77 -12.10
C ASP A 67 16.95 -25.69 -10.61
N ASN A 68 16.70 -24.49 -10.09
CA ASN A 68 16.46 -24.25 -8.67
C ASN A 68 14.98 -24.14 -8.33
N CYS A 69 14.20 -23.53 -9.21
CA CYS A 69 12.80 -23.22 -8.96
C CYS A 69 12.05 -22.83 -10.24
N SER A 70 10.73 -23.03 -10.23
CA SER A 70 9.82 -22.51 -11.24
C SER A 70 9.90 -20.99 -11.36
N PHE A 71 9.58 -20.45 -12.54
CA PHE A 71 9.57 -19.02 -12.82
C PHE A 71 8.71 -18.22 -11.82
N GLU A 72 7.49 -18.66 -11.53
CA GLU A 72 6.62 -17.97 -10.57
C GLU A 72 7.26 -17.85 -9.18
N LYS A 73 7.78 -18.97 -8.65
CA LYS A 73 8.47 -19.00 -7.35
C LYS A 73 9.68 -18.06 -7.34
N PHE A 74 10.42 -17.98 -8.45
CA PHE A 74 11.50 -17.02 -8.61
C PHE A 74 11.00 -15.57 -8.55
N ILE A 75 9.91 -15.23 -9.25
CA ILE A 75 9.31 -13.90 -9.22
C ILE A 75 8.88 -13.52 -7.80
N PHE A 76 8.22 -14.42 -7.06
CA PHE A 76 7.82 -14.14 -5.67
C PHE A 76 9.01 -13.99 -4.72
N TRP A 77 10.12 -14.71 -4.95
CA TRP A 77 11.35 -14.51 -4.19
C TRP A 77 12.01 -13.17 -4.51
N ALA A 78 12.04 -12.77 -5.77
CA ALA A 78 12.56 -11.47 -6.18
C ALA A 78 11.71 -10.33 -5.59
N LEU A 79 10.38 -10.46 -5.63
CA LEU A 79 9.43 -9.50 -5.05
C LEU A 79 9.61 -9.39 -3.53
N LYS A 80 9.71 -10.54 -2.83
CA LYS A 80 10.00 -10.55 -1.40
C LYS A 80 11.30 -9.81 -1.08
N SER A 81 12.37 -10.06 -1.85
CA SER A 81 13.66 -9.39 -1.64
C SER A 81 13.57 -7.88 -1.89
N ASP A 82 12.80 -7.46 -2.89
CA ASP A 82 12.59 -6.03 -3.19
C ASP A 82 11.83 -5.34 -2.06
N LEU A 83 10.78 -5.98 -1.53
CA LEU A 83 10.02 -5.48 -0.38
C LEU A 83 10.86 -5.42 0.91
N ASP A 84 11.62 -6.47 1.21
CA ASP A 84 12.51 -6.48 2.38
C ASP A 84 13.56 -5.35 2.29
N SER A 85 14.07 -5.07 1.09
CA SER A 85 14.98 -3.94 0.86
C SER A 85 14.28 -2.59 1.08
N PHE A 86 13.06 -2.44 0.57
CA PHE A 86 12.26 -1.24 0.73
C PHE A 86 11.95 -0.95 2.20
N PHE A 87 11.47 -1.93 2.96
CA PHE A 87 11.17 -1.76 4.39
C PHE A 87 12.41 -1.45 5.22
N LYS A 88 13.57 -2.03 4.88
CA LYS A 88 14.84 -1.67 5.52
C LYS A 88 15.24 -0.22 5.25
N GLN A 89 14.99 0.30 4.04
CA GLN A 89 15.24 1.70 3.72
C GLN A 89 14.28 2.63 4.46
N LEU A 90 12.99 2.28 4.50
CA LEU A 90 11.97 3.03 5.24
C LEU A 90 12.36 3.17 6.73
N LYS A 91 12.73 2.05 7.37
CA LYS A 91 13.14 2.06 8.79
C LYS A 91 14.38 2.92 9.06
N ARG A 92 15.35 2.95 8.12
CA ARG A 92 16.57 3.76 8.29
C ARG A 92 16.29 5.26 8.21
N GLU A 93 15.28 5.67 7.46
CA GLU A 93 14.89 7.07 7.37
C GLU A 93 14.10 7.53 8.61
N ASP A 94 13.25 6.67 9.16
CA ASP A 94 12.57 6.93 10.44
C ASP A 94 13.59 7.08 11.61
N ASP A 95 14.70 6.32 11.57
CA ASP A 95 15.75 6.35 12.59
C ASP A 95 16.77 7.51 12.40
N ASN A 96 16.84 8.16 11.22
CA ASN A 96 17.77 9.26 10.91
C ASN A 96 17.01 10.54 10.53
N SER A 97 16.36 11.18 11.49
CA SER A 97 15.70 12.48 11.30
C SER A 97 16.68 13.66 11.16
N ASP A 98 17.95 13.43 10.85
CA ASP A 98 18.91 14.46 10.46
C ASP A 98 19.87 13.93 9.38
N GLU A 99 19.97 14.69 8.29
CA GLU A 99 20.93 14.62 7.17
C GLU A 99 20.81 13.48 6.13
N ASN A 100 20.08 13.76 5.04
CA ASN A 100 20.65 14.07 3.70
C ASN A 100 19.69 13.65 2.56
N PRO A 101 19.13 14.60 1.78
CA PRO A 101 18.24 14.31 0.66
C PRO A 101 19.04 14.16 -0.63
N GLN A 102 19.12 12.95 -1.20
CA GLN A 102 19.00 12.73 -2.66
C GLN A 102 19.23 11.25 -3.00
N SER A 103 18.12 10.54 -3.20
CA SER A 103 18.02 9.65 -4.35
C SER A 103 16.71 9.97 -5.06
N GLU A 104 16.70 11.11 -5.75
CA GLU A 104 15.70 11.38 -6.78
C GLU A 104 15.93 10.35 -7.89
N TYR A 105 15.16 9.26 -7.85
CA TYR A 105 15.10 8.32 -8.95
C TYR A 105 14.35 8.99 -10.09
N ILE A 106 15.08 9.66 -10.99
CA ILE A 106 14.54 10.09 -12.28
C ILE A 106 14.24 8.82 -13.08
N ILE A 107 12.95 8.49 -13.20
CA ILE A 107 12.48 7.43 -14.08
C ILE A 107 12.61 7.97 -15.51
N ASN A 108 13.62 7.50 -16.26
CA ASN A 108 13.62 7.65 -17.71
C ASN A 108 12.57 6.69 -18.28
N ILE A 109 11.34 7.18 -18.44
CA ILE A 109 10.30 6.49 -19.21
C ILE A 109 10.64 6.71 -20.68
N PRO A 110 11.03 5.69 -21.46
CA PRO A 110 11.10 5.82 -22.90
C PRO A 110 9.68 6.13 -23.42
N ASN A 111 9.54 7.31 -24.01
CA ASN A 111 8.27 7.76 -24.59
C ASN A 111 8.00 6.98 -25.88
N TYR A 112 7.38 5.81 -25.77
CA TYR A 112 6.82 5.11 -26.92
C TYR A 112 5.51 5.79 -27.32
N SER A 113 5.62 6.90 -28.04
CA SER A 113 4.48 7.54 -28.68
C SER A 113 4.00 6.66 -29.84
N ASN A 114 2.94 5.88 -29.62
CA ASN A 114 1.94 5.45 -30.62
C ASN A 114 0.84 4.53 -30.06
N GLU A 115 0.46 4.65 -28.79
CA GLU A 115 -0.77 4.03 -28.29
C GLU A 115 -1.83 5.12 -28.09
N GLU A 116 -2.92 5.05 -28.86
CA GLU A 116 -4.09 5.86 -28.55
C GLU A 116 -4.60 5.46 -27.16
N PRO A 117 -4.82 6.41 -26.25
CA PRO A 117 -5.29 6.09 -24.91
C PRO A 117 -6.65 5.42 -25.01
N SER A 118 -6.70 4.11 -24.74
CA SER A 118 -7.96 3.41 -24.52
C SER A 118 -8.66 4.10 -23.35
N LYS A 119 -9.81 4.72 -23.60
CA LYS A 119 -10.66 5.26 -22.54
C LYS A 119 -11.14 4.11 -21.68
N ASP A 120 -10.46 3.90 -20.56
CA ASP A 120 -10.93 3.03 -19.51
C ASP A 120 -12.18 3.67 -18.90
N HIS A 121 -13.34 3.11 -19.20
CA HIS A 121 -14.63 3.57 -18.69
C HIS A 121 -14.94 3.00 -17.30
N ASN A 122 -13.99 2.34 -16.63
CA ASN A 122 -14.21 1.74 -15.32
C ASN A 122 -13.42 2.42 -14.20
N TYR A 123 -13.56 3.75 -14.12
CA TYR A 123 -13.29 4.47 -12.88
C TYR A 123 -14.56 4.47 -12.03
N GLU A 124 -14.88 3.35 -11.38
CA GLU A 124 -15.38 3.48 -10.01
C GLU A 124 -14.22 3.95 -9.13
N LYS A 125 -13.76 5.19 -9.36
CA LYS A 125 -13.11 6.00 -8.35
C LYS A 125 -14.18 6.20 -7.30
N ILE A 126 -14.28 5.25 -6.39
CA ILE A 126 -15.07 5.48 -5.19
C ILE A 126 -14.28 6.53 -4.42
N ASP A 127 -14.64 7.78 -4.66
CA ASP A 127 -14.03 8.96 -4.08
C ASP A 127 -13.92 8.76 -2.56
N ASP A 128 -12.69 8.65 -2.07
CA ASP A 128 -12.41 8.44 -0.66
C ASP A 128 -12.98 9.60 0.17
N GLU A 129 -13.12 10.79 -0.43
CA GLU A 129 -13.77 11.95 0.17
C GLU A 129 -15.28 11.72 0.35
N VAL A 130 -15.96 11.13 -0.64
CA VAL A 130 -17.40 10.80 -0.56
C VAL A 130 -17.66 9.72 0.50
N LYS A 131 -16.79 8.71 0.61
CA LYS A 131 -16.87 7.69 1.67
C LYS A 131 -16.65 8.29 3.06
N LEU A 132 -15.66 9.15 3.20
CA LEU A 132 -15.34 9.81 4.46
C LEU A 132 -16.52 10.67 4.94
N GLN A 133 -17.13 11.44 4.05
CA GLN A 133 -18.34 12.21 4.36
C GLN A 133 -19.52 11.31 4.76
N GLN A 134 -19.69 10.15 4.12
CA GLN A 134 -20.72 9.18 4.52
C GLN A 134 -20.47 8.62 5.92
N TRP A 135 -19.21 8.34 6.29
CA TRP A 135 -18.87 7.86 7.64
C TRP A 135 -19.05 8.94 8.70
N ILE A 136 -18.69 10.18 8.42
CA ILE A 136 -18.93 11.31 9.34
C ILE A 136 -20.43 11.48 9.59
N LYS A 137 -21.27 11.46 8.55
CA LYS A 137 -22.74 11.51 8.71
C LYS A 137 -23.27 10.37 9.57
N GLN A 138 -22.78 9.14 9.38
CA GLN A 138 -23.18 8.00 10.21
C GLN A 138 -22.78 8.16 11.68
N LEU A 139 -21.68 8.86 11.97
CA LEU A 139 -21.25 9.17 13.33
C LEU A 139 -22.11 10.27 13.94
N GLU A 140 -22.42 11.32 13.17
CA GLU A 140 -23.34 12.39 13.58
C GLU A 140 -24.74 11.85 13.90
N ASP A 141 -25.29 10.96 13.06
CA ASP A 141 -26.57 10.28 13.29
C ASP A 141 -26.58 9.45 14.59
N GLN A 142 -25.41 8.97 15.02
CA GLN A 142 -25.22 8.25 16.29
C GLN A 142 -24.94 9.19 17.47
N GLY A 143 -25.10 10.51 17.28
CA GLY A 143 -24.85 11.55 18.27
C GLY A 143 -23.38 11.67 18.62
N ALA A 144 -22.48 11.59 17.64
CA ALA A 144 -21.06 11.85 17.87
C ALA A 144 -20.84 13.33 18.21
N ASP A 145 -20.05 13.58 19.26
CA ASP A 145 -19.62 14.93 19.57
C ASP A 145 -18.52 15.39 18.61
N LYS A 146 -18.27 16.69 18.58
CA LYS A 146 -17.25 17.29 17.69
C LYS A 146 -15.87 16.67 17.91
N GLU A 147 -15.54 16.31 19.15
CA GLU A 147 -14.25 15.71 19.51
C GLU A 147 -14.12 14.27 18.95
N GLU A 148 -15.21 13.50 18.95
CA GLU A 148 -15.26 12.18 18.34
C GLU A 148 -15.08 12.23 16.83
N ILE A 149 -15.61 13.27 16.17
CA ILE A 149 -15.44 13.48 14.73
C ILE A 149 -14.00 13.88 14.42
N GLU A 150 -13.44 14.86 15.13
CA GLU A 150 -12.03 15.28 14.99
C GLU A 150 -11.07 14.09 15.20
N MET A 151 -11.36 13.24 16.18
CA MET A 151 -10.56 12.04 16.42
C MET A 151 -10.74 10.98 15.32
N PHE A 152 -11.93 10.87 14.72
CA PHE A 152 -12.15 10.01 13.56
C PHE A 152 -11.39 10.51 12.32
N GLU A 153 -11.34 11.82 12.10
CA GLU A 153 -10.55 12.44 11.03
C GLU A 153 -9.05 12.19 11.21
N CYS A 154 -8.54 12.24 12.45
CA CYS A 154 -7.15 11.84 12.74
C CYS A 154 -6.87 10.40 12.30
N PHE A 155 -7.78 9.47 12.62
CA PHE A 155 -7.66 8.07 12.20
C PHE A 155 -7.76 7.90 10.69
N ALA A 156 -8.67 8.61 10.03
CA ALA A 156 -8.82 8.56 8.57
C ALA A 156 -7.54 9.06 7.85
N ASN A 157 -6.86 10.04 8.46
CA ASN A 157 -5.57 10.54 7.98
C ASN A 157 -4.37 9.67 8.39
N GLY A 158 -4.59 8.51 9.02
CA GLY A 158 -3.51 7.59 9.42
C GLY A 158 -2.71 8.03 10.65
N ILE A 159 -3.28 8.90 11.50
CA ILE A 159 -2.70 9.29 12.79
C ILE A 159 -3.43 8.49 13.87
N ASP A 160 -2.83 7.40 14.34
CA ASP A 160 -3.46 6.44 15.26
C ASP A 160 -2.82 6.38 16.67
N LYS A 161 -1.64 7.00 16.85
CA LYS A 161 -0.94 7.04 18.13
C LYS A 161 -1.59 8.09 19.06
N PRO A 162 -1.99 7.72 20.29
CA PRO A 162 -2.65 8.64 21.21
C PRO A 162 -1.84 9.90 21.56
N LYS A 163 -0.50 9.80 21.57
CA LYS A 163 0.39 10.94 21.81
C LYS A 163 0.34 11.94 20.66
N ASP A 164 0.48 11.44 19.43
CA ASP A 164 0.44 12.27 18.22
C ASP A 164 -0.94 12.95 18.06
N ILE A 165 -2.03 12.26 18.43
CA ILE A 165 -3.38 12.84 18.44
C ILE A 165 -3.54 13.89 19.54
N ALA A 166 -2.97 13.65 20.72
CA ALA A 166 -2.98 14.61 21.83
C ALA A 166 -2.27 15.92 21.45
N ASP A 167 -1.10 15.80 20.81
CA ASP A 167 -0.32 16.93 20.32
C ASP A 167 -1.05 17.68 19.19
N LEU A 168 -1.75 16.97 18.31
CA LEU A 168 -2.50 17.56 17.18
C LEU A 168 -3.79 18.27 17.63
N LEU A 169 -4.53 17.67 18.57
CA LEU A 169 -5.81 18.21 19.05
C LEU A 169 -5.64 19.16 20.25
N ASP A 170 -4.40 19.40 20.68
CA ASP A 170 -4.05 20.20 21.88
C ASP A 170 -4.87 19.76 23.11
N LYS A 171 -4.93 18.45 23.34
CA LYS A 171 -5.72 17.82 24.41
C LYS A 171 -4.85 16.89 25.25
N PRO A 172 -5.11 16.77 26.56
CA PRO A 172 -4.43 15.79 27.38
C PRO A 172 -4.65 14.35 26.88
N ILE A 173 -3.62 13.52 26.95
CA ILE A 173 -3.66 12.11 26.51
C ILE A 173 -4.81 11.32 27.18
N ASP A 174 -5.14 11.62 28.45
CA ASP A 174 -6.25 10.97 29.17
C ASP A 174 -7.62 11.26 28.53
N VAL A 175 -7.79 12.47 27.99
CA VAL A 175 -8.99 12.89 27.26
C VAL A 175 -9.06 12.15 25.93
N ILE A 176 -7.93 12.00 25.22
CA ILE A 176 -7.83 11.22 23.98
C ILE A 176 -8.26 9.76 24.18
N TYR A 177 -7.83 9.11 25.27
CA TYR A 177 -8.29 7.75 25.59
C TYR A 177 -9.80 7.68 25.85
N THR A 178 -10.35 8.71 26.51
CA THR A 178 -11.78 8.81 26.77
C THR A 178 -12.57 8.96 25.48
N ILE A 179 -12.18 9.90 24.61
CA ILE A 179 -12.77 10.13 23.28
C ILE A 179 -12.70 8.84 22.44
N SER A 180 -11.52 8.20 22.36
CA SER A 180 -11.33 6.95 21.62
C SER A 180 -12.29 5.85 22.10
N ARG A 181 -12.51 5.75 23.42
CA ARG A 181 -13.41 4.76 23.99
C ARG A 181 -14.88 5.06 23.69
N ARG A 182 -15.29 6.34 23.61
CA ARG A 182 -16.64 6.73 23.19
C ARG A 182 -16.85 6.43 21.70
N LEU A 183 -15.90 6.84 20.85
CA LEU A 183 -15.93 6.61 19.40
C LEU A 183 -15.99 5.12 19.04
N ARG A 184 -15.20 4.25 19.70
CA ARG A 184 -15.23 2.78 19.45
C ARG A 184 -16.56 2.12 19.77
N ARG A 185 -17.42 2.73 20.59
CA ARG A 185 -18.75 2.19 20.91
C ARG A 185 -19.75 2.46 19.78
N LYS A 186 -19.47 3.42 18.90
CA LYS A 186 -20.28 3.74 17.73
C LYS A 186 -19.97 2.74 16.61
N LYS A 187 -21.00 2.31 15.88
CA LYS A 187 -20.88 1.29 14.83
C LYS A 187 -20.89 1.98 13.48
N ILE A 188 -19.76 1.98 12.77
CA ILE A 188 -19.68 2.50 11.40
C ILE A 188 -19.91 1.33 10.43
N LYS A 189 -20.81 1.51 9.45
CA LYS A 189 -21.02 0.51 8.40
C LYS A 189 -19.96 0.70 7.32
N PHE A 190 -18.86 -0.03 7.42
CA PHE A 190 -17.98 -0.26 6.26
C PHE A 190 -18.67 -1.28 5.35
N ASN A 191 -18.76 -0.98 4.05
CA ASN A 191 -19.50 -1.78 3.05
C ASN A 191 -19.51 -3.30 3.36
N GLU A 192 -20.69 -3.78 3.72
CA GLU A 192 -21.17 -5.16 3.82
C GLU A 192 -20.49 -6.21 4.71
N LYS A 193 -19.53 -5.89 5.59
CA LYS A 193 -19.22 -6.80 6.72
C LYS A 193 -18.98 -6.07 8.03
N TRP A 194 -19.80 -6.41 9.02
CA TRP A 194 -19.67 -5.96 10.41
C TRP A 194 -18.35 -6.44 11.01
N THR A 195 -17.35 -5.57 11.06
CA THR A 195 -16.19 -5.78 11.94
C THR A 195 -16.38 -4.91 13.17
N SER A 196 -16.67 -5.54 14.31
CA SER A 196 -16.61 -4.83 15.58
C SER A 196 -15.15 -4.41 15.82
N LEU A 197 -14.92 -3.19 16.30
CA LEU A 197 -13.59 -2.67 16.69
C LEU A 197 -13.00 -3.38 17.94
N LYS A 198 -13.43 -4.59 18.26
CA LYS A 198 -12.77 -5.46 19.24
C LYS A 198 -11.67 -6.26 18.53
N LYS A 199 -10.41 -5.95 18.87
CA LYS A 199 -9.30 -6.91 18.71
C LYS A 199 -9.66 -8.18 19.49
N GLN A 200 -9.66 -9.33 18.80
CA GLN A 200 -9.39 -10.61 19.45
C GLN A 200 -7.89 -10.69 19.76
#